data_AF-A0A4R9PDL0-F1
#
_entry.id   AF-A0A4R9PDL0-F1
#
_cell.length_a   1.000
_cell.length_b   1.000
_cell.length_c   1.000
_cell.angle_alpha   90.00
_cell.angle_beta   90.00
_cell.angle_gamma   90.00
#
_symmetry.space_group_name_H-M   'P 1'
#
loop_
_entity.id
_entity.type
_entity.pdbx_description
1 polymer ?
#
loop_
_entity_poly.entity_id
_entity_poly.type
_entity_poly.pdbx_seq_one_letter_code
_entity_poly.pdbx_strand_id
1 'polypeptide(L)'
;IIGPLLLSSHLSSVAALLIHEAVGDQLTCILVDHGLMRKDEAESVVEMFRRHYNLPLILVDASDRFISALEGEADPEKKRKTIGRLFIEVFEEEAKK
;
A
#
# COMPACT_ATOMS: atom_id res chain seq x y z
N ILE A 1 -4.49 18.25 8.53
CA ILE A 1 -4.86 16.87 8.14
C ILE A 1 -3.57 16.23 7.69
N ILE A 2 -3.03 15.28 8.46
CA ILE A 2 -1.83 14.55 8.05
C ILE A 2 -2.27 13.63 6.91
N GLY A 3 -1.58 13.72 5.76
CA GLY A 3 -1.94 12.99 4.55
C GLY A 3 -1.86 11.47 4.76
N PRO A 4 -2.43 10.69 3.82
CA PRO A 4 -2.42 9.24 3.92
C PRO A 4 -0.99 8.70 3.95
N LEU A 5 -0.75 7.68 4.76
CA LEU A 5 0.53 7.00 4.84
C LEU A 5 0.49 5.72 4.00
N LEU A 6 1.47 5.62 3.10
CA LEU A 6 1.60 4.49 2.19
C LEU A 6 2.35 3.34 2.85
N LEU A 7 1.67 2.21 2.98
CA LEU A 7 2.25 0.97 3.50
C LEU A 7 2.66 0.06 2.34
N SER A 8 3.94 -0.31 2.29
CA SER A 8 4.49 -1.18 1.25
C SER A 8 5.24 -2.39 1.79
N SER A 9 5.62 -2.42 3.08
CA SER A 9 6.38 -3.53 3.69
C SER A 9 6.38 -3.50 5.23
N HIS A 10 6.95 -4.53 5.86
CA HIS A 10 7.15 -4.61 7.32
C HIS A 10 7.95 -3.44 7.95
N LEU A 11 8.74 -2.70 7.17
CA LEU A 11 9.46 -1.52 7.68
C LEU A 11 8.54 -0.29 7.78
N SER A 12 7.55 -0.18 6.90
CA SER A 12 6.58 0.92 6.97
C SER A 12 5.57 0.73 8.10
N SER A 13 5.41 -0.49 8.65
CA SER A 13 4.49 -0.71 9.78
C SER A 13 4.98 -0.09 11.09
N VAL A 14 6.30 -0.08 11.33
CA VAL A 14 6.87 0.62 12.50
C VAL A 14 6.69 2.13 12.37
N ALA A 15 6.90 2.69 11.18
CA ALA A 15 6.67 4.11 10.94
C ALA A 15 5.20 4.49 11.12
N ALA A 16 4.27 3.66 10.63
CA ALA A 16 2.84 3.86 10.83
C ALA A 16 2.45 3.84 12.31
N LEU A 17 3.06 2.96 13.10
CA LEU A 17 2.82 2.89 14.53
C LEU A 17 3.28 4.16 15.26
N LEU A 18 4.49 4.65 14.96
CA LEU A 18 5.03 5.87 15.56
C LEU A 18 4.19 7.11 15.20
N ILE A 19 3.72 7.18 13.94
CA ILE A 19 2.84 8.27 13.50
C ILE A 19 1.47 8.12 14.15
N HIS A 20 0.94 6.91 14.31
CA HIS A 20 -0.32 6.72 15.02
C HIS A 20 -0.23 7.14 16.49
N GLU A 21 0.85 6.81 17.21
CA GLU A 21 1.05 7.29 18.58
C GLU A 21 1.09 8.83 18.66
N ALA A 22 1.60 9.50 17.63
CA ALA A 22 1.69 10.95 17.60
C ALA A 22 0.39 11.67 17.16
N VAL A 23 -0.42 11.04 16.31
CA VAL A 23 -1.52 11.73 15.58
C VAL A 23 -2.89 11.05 15.77
N GLY A 24 -2.94 9.87 16.40
CA GLY A 24 -4.16 9.13 16.72
C GLY A 24 -4.98 8.78 15.48
N ASP A 25 -6.27 9.07 15.55
CA ASP A 25 -7.29 8.71 14.53
C ASP A 25 -7.22 9.55 13.24
N GLN A 26 -6.33 10.53 13.17
CA GLN A 26 -6.15 11.35 11.97
C GLN A 26 -5.29 10.69 10.89
N LEU A 27 -4.73 9.50 11.18
CA LEU A 27 -3.90 8.75 10.24
C LEU A 27 -4.77 7.75 9.48
N THR A 28 -4.85 7.91 8.15
CA THR A 28 -5.40 6.88 7.26
C THR A 28 -4.24 6.11 6.63
N CYS A 29 -4.19 4.80 6.88
CA CYS A 29 -3.20 3.91 6.30
C CYS A 29 -3.76 3.31 5.01
N ILE A 30 -3.03 3.42 3.91
CA ILE A 30 -3.39 2.82 2.62
C ILE A 30 -2.37 1.75 2.29
N LEU A 31 -2.85 0.52 2.09
CA LEU A 31 -2.07 -0.63 1.63
C LEU A 31 -2.51 -0.98 0.22
N VAL A 32 -1.60 -0.83 -0.74
CA VAL A 32 -1.86 -1.15 -2.15
C VAL A 32 -1.27 -2.52 -2.48
N ASP A 33 -2.14 -3.50 -2.68
CA ASP A 33 -1.76 -4.81 -3.20
C ASP A 33 -1.63 -4.73 -4.72
N HIS A 34 -0.41 -4.93 -5.20
CA HIS A 34 -0.03 -4.86 -6.61
C HIS A 34 0.08 -6.26 -7.24
N GLY A 35 -0.30 -7.32 -6.52
CA GLY A 35 -0.32 -8.71 -7.01
C GLY A 35 1.04 -9.38 -7.10
N LEU A 36 2.12 -8.68 -6.75
CA LEU A 36 3.50 -9.23 -6.72
C LEU A 36 4.01 -9.45 -5.29
N MET A 37 3.12 -9.35 -4.29
CA MET A 37 3.44 -9.60 -2.88
C MET A 37 3.63 -11.10 -2.63
N ARG A 38 4.33 -11.44 -1.53
CA ARG A 38 4.46 -12.86 -1.15
C ARG A 38 3.11 -13.39 -0.67
N LYS A 39 2.96 -14.70 -0.78
CA LYS A 39 1.79 -15.41 -0.26
C LYS A 39 1.52 -15.01 1.19
N ASP A 40 0.28 -14.64 1.48
CA ASP A 40 -0.24 -14.26 2.80
C ASP A 40 0.38 -12.96 3.39
N GLU A 41 1.18 -12.20 2.63
CA GLU A 41 1.83 -10.98 3.13
C GLU A 41 0.83 -9.85 3.35
N ALA A 42 -0.06 -9.60 2.37
CA ALA A 42 -1.10 -8.59 2.51
C ALA A 42 -2.05 -8.90 3.67
N GLU A 43 -2.46 -10.17 3.82
CA GLU A 43 -3.31 -10.63 4.91
C GLU A 43 -2.63 -10.48 6.28
N SER A 44 -1.35 -10.87 6.38
CA SER A 44 -0.56 -10.73 7.61
C SER A 44 -0.43 -9.26 8.04
N VAL A 45 -0.26 -8.34 7.09
CA VAL A 45 -0.23 -6.90 7.37
C VAL A 45 -1.61 -6.44 7.85
N VAL A 46 -2.68 -6.79 7.14
CA VAL A 46 -4.04 -6.41 7.55
C VAL A 46 -4.38 -6.94 8.94
N GLU A 47 -4.02 -8.19 9.25
CA GLU A 47 -4.26 -8.82 10.54
C GLU A 47 -3.45 -8.12 11.65
N MET A 48 -2.17 -7.79 11.42
CA MET A 48 -1.36 -7.01 12.36
C MET A 48 -2.04 -5.67 12.69
N PHE A 49 -2.43 -4.90 11.68
CA PHE A 49 -3.00 -3.57 11.85
C PHE A 49 -4.40 -3.59 12.49
N ARG A 50 -5.27 -4.51 12.06
CA ARG A 50 -6.63 -4.63 12.62
C ARG A 50 -6.63 -5.18 14.03
N ARG A 51 -5.84 -6.22 14.33
CA ARG A 51 -5.86 -6.86 15.67
C ARG A 51 -5.13 -6.05 16.74
N HIS A 52 -4.03 -5.40 16.41
CA HIS A 52 -3.17 -4.78 17.43
C HIS A 52 -3.46 -3.30 17.63
N TYR A 53 -3.96 -2.59 16.62
CA TYR A 53 -3.99 -1.13 16.63
C TYR A 53 -5.34 -0.51 16.31
N ASN A 54 -6.36 -1.31 15.92
CA ASN A 54 -7.70 -0.84 15.55
C ASN A 54 -7.69 0.38 14.59
N LEU A 55 -6.66 0.42 13.75
CA LEU A 55 -6.36 1.53 12.85
C LEU A 55 -7.24 1.47 11.59
N PRO A 56 -7.70 2.61 11.06
CA PRO A 56 -8.35 2.65 9.75
C PRO A 56 -7.33 2.32 8.65
N LEU A 57 -7.34 1.06 8.22
CA LEU A 57 -6.54 0.54 7.12
C LEU A 57 -7.43 0.29 5.90
N ILE A 58 -7.09 0.96 4.79
CA ILE A 58 -7.71 0.75 3.49
C ILE A 58 -6.81 -0.20 2.71
N LEU A 59 -7.30 -1.41 2.45
CA LEU A 59 -6.67 -2.36 1.53
C LEU A 59 -7.23 -2.10 0.13
N VAL A 60 -6.33 -1.82 -0.81
CA VAL A 60 -6.67 -1.53 -2.21
C VAL A 60 -6.06 -2.63 -3.06
N ASP A 61 -6.91 -3.45 -3.66
CA ASP A 61 -6.49 -4.43 -4.63
C ASP A 61 -6.33 -3.77 -6.01
N ALA A 62 -5.09 -3.65 -6.45
CA ALA A 62 -4.71 -3.17 -7.77
C ALA A 62 -4.00 -4.26 -8.59
N SER A 63 -4.01 -5.52 -8.14
CA SER A 63 -3.29 -6.63 -8.77
C SER A 63 -3.53 -6.71 -10.28
N ASP A 64 -4.79 -6.66 -10.72
CA ASP A 64 -5.16 -6.68 -12.14
C ASP A 64 -4.57 -5.52 -12.94
N ARG A 65 -4.53 -4.29 -12.37
CA ARG A 65 -3.95 -3.11 -13.05
C ARG A 65 -2.45 -3.28 -13.26
N PHE A 66 -1.74 -3.80 -12.25
CA PHE A 66 -0.31 -4.01 -12.33
C PHE A 66 0.04 -5.17 -13.26
N ILE A 67 -0.67 -6.30 -13.16
CA ILE A 67 -0.43 -7.47 -14.02
C ILE A 67 -0.71 -7.12 -15.48
N SER A 68 -1.85 -6.47 -15.78
CA SER A 68 -2.21 -6.07 -17.15
C SER A 68 -1.21 -5.08 -17.74
N ALA A 69 -0.71 -4.14 -16.94
CA ALA A 69 0.28 -3.16 -17.40
C ALA A 69 1.70 -3.74 -17.58
N LEU A 70 1.97 -4.90 -16.98
CA LEU A 70 3.23 -5.63 -17.13
C LEU A 70 3.16 -6.71 -18.20
N GLU A 71 1.96 -7.00 -18.73
CA GLU A 71 1.77 -8.00 -19.78
C GLU A 71 2.52 -7.59 -21.05
N GLY A 72 3.38 -8.48 -21.54
CA GLY A 72 4.20 -8.23 -22.73
C GLY A 72 5.42 -7.33 -22.52
N GLU A 73 5.65 -6.77 -21.33
CA GLU A 73 6.82 -5.94 -21.05
C GLU A 73 8.00 -6.80 -20.56
N ALA A 74 9.05 -6.88 -21.39
CA ALA A 74 10.25 -7.65 -21.11
C ALA A 74 11.40 -6.78 -20.56
N ASP A 75 11.35 -5.46 -20.76
CA ASP A 75 12.43 -4.57 -20.34
C ASP A 75 12.34 -4.29 -18.82
N PRO A 76 13.37 -4.68 -18.03
CA PRO A 76 13.35 -4.49 -16.57
C PRO A 76 13.29 -3.02 -16.14
N GLU A 77 13.83 -2.08 -16.92
CA GLU A 77 13.73 -0.64 -16.62
C GLU A 77 12.31 -0.13 -16.84
N LYS A 78 11.66 -0.55 -17.92
CA LYS A 78 10.27 -0.18 -18.20
C LYS A 78 9.30 -0.79 -17.20
N LYS A 79 9.52 -2.05 -16.79
CA LYS A 79 8.74 -2.68 -15.71
C LYS A 79 8.84 -1.85 -14.43
N ARG A 80 10.06 -1.49 -14.00
CA ARG A 80 10.27 -0.67 -12.79
C ARG A 80 9.57 0.68 -12.86
N LYS A 81 9.70 1.40 -13.97
CA LYS A 81 9.02 2.70 -14.16
C LYS A 81 7.49 2.56 -14.17
N THR A 82 6.97 1.51 -14.80
CA THR A 82 5.54 1.26 -14.89
C THR A 82 4.93 0.94 -13.53
N ILE A 83 5.57 0.05 -12.77
CA ILE A 83 5.15 -0.30 -11.40
C ILE A 83 5.16 0.95 -10.52
N GLY A 84 6.25 1.73 -10.53
CA GLY A 84 6.34 2.95 -9.71
C GLY A 84 5.28 4.00 -10.07
N ARG A 85 5.03 4.20 -11.37
CA ARG A 85 3.99 5.13 -11.84
C ARG A 85 2.59 4.68 -11.40
N LEU A 86 2.24 3.41 -11.63
CA LEU A 86 0.93 2.87 -11.25
C LEU A 86 0.70 2.91 -9.75
N PHE A 87 1.75 2.70 -8.96
CA PHE A 87 1.68 2.76 -7.50
C PHE A 87 1.32 4.16 -7.00
N ILE A 88 1.93 5.21 -7.58
CA ILE A 88 1.58 6.59 -7.26
C ILE A 88 0.17 6.92 -7.73
N GLU A 89 -0.22 6.50 -8.95
CA GLU A 89 -1.57 6.74 -9.49
C GLU A 89 -2.65 6.14 -8.59
N VAL A 90 -2.53 4.86 -8.23
CA VAL A 90 -3.48 4.17 -7.33
C VAL A 90 -3.51 4.83 -5.96
N PHE A 91 -2.34 5.17 -5.39
CA PHE A 91 -2.29 5.83 -4.10
C PHE A 91 -2.94 7.22 -4.12
N GLU A 92 -2.69 8.04 -5.15
CA GLU A 92 -3.31 9.35 -5.28
C GLU A 92 -4.83 9.29 -5.49
N GLU A 93 -5.31 8.31 -6.25
CA GLU A 93 -6.75 8.07 -6.46
C GLU A 93 -7.44 7.77 -5.12
N GLU A 94 -6.82 6.93 -4.28
CA GLU A 94 -7.38 6.54 -2.98
C GLU A 94 -7.20 7.62 -1.91
N ALA A 95 -6.12 8.40 -1.99
CA ALA A 95 -5.88 9.55 -1.12
C ALA A 95 -6.85 10.73 -1.37
N LYS A 96 -7.46 10.80 -2.56
CA LYS A 96 -8.41 11.85 -2.94
C LYS A 96 -9.89 11.48 -2.68
N LYS A 97 -10.17 10.24 -2.26
CA LYS A 97 -11.50 9.82 -1.82
C LYS A 97 -11.80 10.31 -0.41
#